data_AF-A0A2M8PAD6-F1
#
_entry.id   AF-A0A2M8PAD6-F1
#
_cell.length_a   1.000
_cell.length_b   1.000
_cell.length_c   1.000
_cell.angle_alpha   90.00
_cell.angle_beta   90.00
_cell.angle_gamma   90.00
#
_symmetry.space_group_name_H-M   'P 1'
#
loop_
_entity.id
_entity.type
_entity.pdbx_description
1 polymer ?
#
loop_
_entity_poly.entity_id
_entity_poly.type
_entity_poly.pdbx_seq_one_letter_code
_entity_poly.pdbx_strand_id
1 'polypeptide(L)'
;VRLSLPRFTVIGATTRLDLLTGALRSRFGAIFRLDFYDQDAMTLIVKRAAALFNVPIEPDGAYEIASRARGTPRIAIRLLKRVRDYAQVRGDGTITKQIADEALDLLDIDHLGLDDIDRRVLRTIIEKFNGGPVGVDVIAASISEEAGTITDVYEPYLLQLGFLNILPRGRVATRRAYEHLGIPYHGAEEQGQLL
;
A
#
# COMPACT_ATOMS: atom_id res chain seq x y z
N VAL A 1 9.08 -17.27 -40.40
CA VAL A 1 10.47 -16.71 -40.37
C VAL A 1 11.15 -17.22 -39.10
N ARG A 2 12.26 -17.96 -39.21
CA ARG A 2 13.06 -18.42 -38.06
C ARG A 2 14.14 -17.37 -37.80
N LEU A 3 14.02 -16.64 -36.69
CA LEU A 3 15.07 -15.73 -36.23
C LEU A 3 16.17 -16.56 -35.55
N SER A 4 17.39 -16.46 -36.07
CA SER A 4 18.57 -16.99 -35.38
C SER A 4 18.92 -16.03 -34.25
N LEU A 5 18.67 -16.43 -33.01
CA LEU A 5 18.98 -15.65 -31.82
C LEU A 5 20.13 -16.31 -31.06
N PRO A 6 21.09 -15.53 -30.51
CA PRO A 6 22.10 -16.04 -29.60
C PRO A 6 21.44 -16.54 -28.31
N ARG A 7 22.16 -17.28 -27.48
CA ARG A 7 21.64 -17.67 -26.15
C ARG A 7 21.47 -16.41 -25.29
N PHE A 8 20.29 -16.25 -24.70
CA PHE A 8 19.96 -15.17 -23.78
C PHE A 8 19.13 -15.69 -22.62
N THR A 9 19.10 -14.92 -21.53
CA THR A 9 18.25 -15.20 -20.37
C THR A 9 17.10 -14.21 -20.36
N VAL A 10 15.87 -14.71 -20.20
CA VAL A 10 14.68 -13.88 -20.05
C VAL A 10 14.35 -13.72 -18.58
N ILE A 11 14.22 -12.48 -18.13
CA ILE A 11 13.71 -12.14 -16.81
C ILE A 11 12.36 -11.46 -17.00
N GLY A 12 11.28 -12.12 -16.54
CA GLY A 12 9.94 -11.56 -16.53
C GLY A 12 9.58 -11.07 -15.13
N ALA A 13 8.87 -9.94 -15.03
CA ALA A 13 8.28 -9.44 -13.80
C ALA A 13 6.79 -9.20 -14.02
N THR A 14 5.96 -9.68 -13.09
CA THR A 14 4.52 -9.46 -13.09
C THR A 14 4.03 -9.32 -11.66
N THR A 15 3.03 -8.46 -11.44
CA THR A 15 2.28 -8.40 -10.17
C THR A 15 1.30 -9.57 -10.05
N ARG A 16 0.97 -10.21 -11.17
CA ARG A 16 -0.08 -11.23 -11.30
C ARG A 16 0.39 -12.40 -12.15
N LEU A 17 0.77 -13.48 -11.47
CA LEU A 17 1.28 -14.69 -12.12
C LEU A 17 0.19 -15.45 -12.89
N ASP A 18 -1.07 -15.26 -12.53
CA ASP A 18 -2.27 -15.84 -13.16
C ASP A 18 -2.54 -15.27 -14.56
N LEU A 19 -2.05 -14.07 -14.88
CA LEU A 19 -2.19 -13.49 -16.22
C LEU A 19 -1.29 -14.16 -17.28
N LEU A 20 -0.29 -14.94 -16.85
CA LEU A 20 0.60 -15.64 -17.77
C LEU A 20 -0.05 -16.95 -18.24
N THR A 21 -0.11 -17.13 -19.57
CA THR A 21 -0.57 -18.39 -20.15
C THR A 21 0.31 -19.56 -19.68
N GLY A 22 -0.30 -20.73 -19.47
CA GLY A 22 0.44 -21.91 -19.00
C GLY A 22 1.64 -22.26 -19.89
N ALA A 23 1.50 -22.06 -21.20
CA ALA A 23 2.56 -22.31 -22.19
C ALA A 23 3.78 -21.37 -22.05
N LEU A 24 3.56 -20.12 -21.64
CA LEU A 24 4.65 -19.16 -21.38
C LEU A 24 5.24 -19.38 -19.99
N ARG A 25 4.39 -19.61 -18.99
CA ARG A 25 4.80 -19.88 -17.61
C ARG A 25 5.72 -21.10 -17.52
N SER A 26 5.43 -22.18 -18.26
CA SER A 26 6.25 -23.40 -18.26
C SER A 26 7.64 -23.23 -18.91
N ARG A 27 7.94 -22.06 -19.50
CA ARG A 27 9.26 -21.75 -20.09
C ARG A 27 10.23 -21.11 -19.09
N PHE A 28 9.74 -20.62 -17.95
CA PHE A 28 10.59 -20.05 -16.91
C PHE A 28 11.11 -21.15 -15.99
N GLY A 29 12.44 -21.34 -15.96
CA GLY A 29 13.09 -22.36 -15.14
C GLY A 29 13.20 -22.01 -13.64
N ALA A 30 12.99 -20.74 -13.29
CA ALA A 30 12.96 -20.27 -11.91
C ALA A 30 11.84 -19.26 -11.75
N ILE A 31 11.06 -19.39 -10.68
CA ILE A 31 9.98 -18.47 -10.31
C ILE A 31 10.24 -18.00 -8.89
N PHE A 32 10.39 -16.69 -8.73
CA PHE A 32 10.59 -16.05 -7.43
C PHE A 32 9.37 -15.22 -7.09
N ARG A 33 8.86 -15.38 -5.87
CA ARG A 33 7.81 -14.54 -5.31
C ARG A 33 8.47 -13.54 -4.36
N LEU A 34 8.17 -12.26 -4.56
CA LEU A 34 8.59 -11.19 -3.67
C LEU A 34 7.39 -10.82 -2.81
N ASP A 35 7.52 -11.05 -1.51
CA ASP A 35 6.54 -10.59 -0.53
C ASP A 35 6.97 -9.24 0.05
N PHE A 36 6.08 -8.59 0.79
CA PHE A 36 6.40 -7.34 1.47
C PHE A 36 7.53 -7.53 2.48
N TYR A 37 8.36 -6.50 2.62
CA TYR A 37 9.44 -6.50 3.58
C TYR A 37 8.89 -6.34 5.01
N ASP A 38 9.52 -7.03 5.95
CA ASP A 38 9.27 -6.82 7.37
C ASP A 38 9.80 -5.47 7.86
N GLN A 39 9.41 -5.11 9.07
CA GLN A 39 9.74 -3.82 9.67
C GLN A 39 11.25 -3.59 9.85
N ASP A 40 11.99 -4.65 10.19
CA ASP A 40 13.43 -4.56 10.45
C ASP A 40 14.20 -4.34 9.14
N ALA A 41 13.86 -5.10 8.09
CA ALA A 41 14.41 -4.91 6.76
C ALA A 41 14.06 -3.53 6.18
N MET A 42 12.83 -3.07 6.40
CA MET A 42 12.41 -1.73 5.99
C MET A 42 13.19 -0.63 6.71
N THR A 43 13.39 -0.76 8.02
CA THR A 43 14.21 0.19 8.80
C THR A 43 15.65 0.23 8.28
N LEU A 44 16.23 -0.93 7.95
CA LEU A 44 17.56 -1.02 7.36
C LEU A 44 17.64 -0.33 6.00
N ILE A 45 16.62 -0.52 5.15
CA ILE A 45 16.51 0.13 3.84
C ILE A 45 16.46 1.65 3.99
N VAL A 46 15.65 2.17 4.92
CA VAL A 46 15.54 3.61 5.19
C VAL A 46 16.87 4.17 5.67
N LYS A 47 17.52 3.53 6.65
CA LYS A 47 18.84 3.95 7.15
C LYS A 47 19.89 4.00 6.05
N ARG A 48 19.94 2.96 5.21
CA ARG A 48 20.87 2.91 4.07
C ARG A 48 20.58 4.01 3.06
N ALA A 49 19.31 4.25 2.74
CA ALA A 49 18.92 5.32 1.82
C ALA A 49 19.26 6.71 2.38
N ALA A 50 19.07 6.94 3.68
CA ALA A 50 19.42 8.20 4.34
C ALA A 50 20.93 8.47 4.26
N ALA A 51 21.75 7.45 4.51
CA ALA A 51 23.21 7.55 4.34
C ALA A 51 23.60 7.90 2.90
N LEU A 52 22.97 7.28 1.88
CA LEU A 52 23.22 7.59 0.47
C LEU A 52 22.82 9.02 0.08
N PHE A 53 21.80 9.58 0.73
CA PHE A 53 21.35 10.95 0.51
C PHE A 53 22.03 11.99 1.43
N ASN A 54 22.99 11.57 2.27
CA ASN A 54 23.61 12.40 3.30
C ASN A 54 22.59 13.09 4.22
N VAL A 55 21.57 12.35 4.63
CA VAL A 55 20.52 12.83 5.54
C VAL A 55 20.79 12.29 6.94
N PRO A 56 21.05 13.16 7.93
CA PRO A 56 21.13 12.74 9.32
C PRO A 56 19.79 12.15 9.77
N ILE A 57 19.79 10.94 10.31
CA ILE A 57 18.59 10.25 10.77
C ILE A 57 18.88 9.44 12.02
N GLU A 58 17.99 9.52 13.00
CA GLU A 58 18.04 8.70 14.21
C GLU A 58 17.39 7.33 13.97
N PRO A 59 17.76 6.30 14.77
CA PRO A 59 17.14 4.98 14.68
C PRO A 59 15.61 5.01 14.73
N ASP A 60 15.04 5.82 15.61
CA ASP A 60 13.59 5.89 15.81
C ASP A 60 12.89 6.65 14.67
N GLY A 61 13.53 7.68 14.09
CA GLY A 61 13.02 8.36 12.90
C GLY A 61 12.99 7.43 11.67
N ALA A 62 14.02 6.59 11.51
CA ALA A 62 14.04 5.58 10.45
C ALA A 62 12.95 4.51 10.65
N TYR A 63 12.72 4.09 11.89
CA TYR A 63 11.66 3.13 12.22
C TYR A 63 10.27 3.71 11.93
N GLU A 64 10.03 4.97 12.28
CA GLU A 64 8.76 5.66 12.02
C GLU A 64 8.44 5.70 10.51
N ILE A 65 9.40 6.14 9.69
CA ILE A 65 9.25 6.15 8.22
C ILE A 65 9.02 4.73 7.68
N ALA A 66 9.74 3.73 8.20
CA ALA A 66 9.62 2.34 7.77
C ALA A 66 8.22 1.78 8.09
N SER A 67 7.67 2.09 9.27
CA SER A 67 6.37 1.60 9.72
C SER A 67 5.22 2.07 8.81
N ARG A 68 5.32 3.29 8.28
CA ARG A 68 4.31 3.88 7.37
C ARG A 68 4.56 3.59 5.89
N ALA A 69 5.59 2.79 5.56
CA ALA A 69 5.99 2.52 4.19
C ALA A 69 5.37 1.25 3.56
N ARG A 70 4.41 0.61 4.25
CA ARG A 70 3.63 -0.54 3.73
C ARG A 70 4.50 -1.70 3.24
N GLY A 71 5.61 -1.97 3.95
CA GLY A 71 6.57 -3.02 3.56
C GLY A 71 7.18 -2.85 2.16
N THR A 72 7.11 -1.63 1.58
CA THR A 72 7.48 -1.36 0.20
C THR A 72 8.65 -0.38 0.13
N PRO A 73 9.86 -0.81 -0.29
CA PRO A 73 11.06 0.03 -0.31
C PRO A 73 10.91 1.32 -1.13
N ARG A 74 10.17 1.25 -2.25
CA ARG A 74 9.88 2.42 -3.10
C ARG A 74 9.11 3.50 -2.34
N ILE A 75 8.14 3.11 -1.50
CA ILE A 75 7.37 4.03 -0.67
C ILE A 75 8.29 4.62 0.40
N ALA A 76 9.03 3.78 1.12
CA ALA A 76 9.93 4.24 2.20
C ALA A 76 10.93 5.31 1.71
N ILE A 77 11.56 5.07 0.55
CA ILE A 77 12.53 6.00 -0.04
C ILE A 77 11.84 7.30 -0.48
N ARG A 78 10.61 7.24 -0.98
CA ARG A 78 9.82 8.42 -1.33
C ARG A 78 9.49 9.24 -0.07
N LEU A 79 9.05 8.57 0.99
CA LEU A 79 8.73 9.21 2.27
C LEU A 79 9.96 9.86 2.89
N LEU A 80 11.08 9.15 2.93
CA LEU A 80 12.36 9.69 3.42
C LEU A 80 12.74 11.01 2.75
N LYS A 81 12.58 11.12 1.44
CA LYS A 81 12.87 12.38 0.72
C LYS A 81 11.96 13.52 1.18
N ARG A 82 10.67 13.26 1.40
CA ARG A 82 9.72 14.27 1.90
C ARG A 82 9.98 14.66 3.35
N VAL A 83 10.25 13.67 4.21
CA VAL A 83 10.60 13.92 5.61
C VAL A 83 11.91 14.70 5.72
N ARG A 84 12.91 14.41 4.87
CA ARG A 84 14.12 15.22 4.75
C ARG A 84 13.80 16.66 4.40
N ASP A 85 12.99 16.89 3.37
CA ASP A 85 12.64 18.25 2.93
C ASP A 85 11.94 19.01 4.08
N TYR A 86 11.09 18.33 4.85
CA TYR A 86 10.47 18.89 6.06
C TYR A 86 11.51 19.21 7.15
N ALA A 87 12.39 18.26 7.47
CA ALA A 87 13.42 18.40 8.50
C ALA A 87 14.39 19.56 8.21
N GLN A 88 14.70 19.80 6.93
CA GLN A 88 15.58 20.89 6.51
C GLN A 88 14.93 22.28 6.61
N VAL A 89 13.60 22.36 6.47
CA VAL A 89 12.87 23.64 6.48
C VAL A 89 12.35 23.98 7.88
N ARG A 90 11.89 22.98 8.65
CA ARG A 90 11.23 23.18 9.95
C ARG A 90 12.00 22.66 11.15
N GLY A 91 13.10 21.94 10.94
CA GLY A 91 13.96 21.39 12.00
C GLY A 91 15.41 21.86 11.87
N ASP A 92 16.31 21.06 12.43
CA ASP A 92 17.76 21.23 12.38
C ASP A 92 18.43 20.43 11.23
N GLY A 93 17.62 19.82 10.36
CA GLY A 93 18.07 18.92 9.30
C GLY A 93 18.24 17.45 9.72
N THR A 94 18.06 17.12 11.00
CA THR A 94 18.11 15.73 11.49
C THR A 94 16.71 15.12 11.57
N ILE A 95 16.55 13.91 11.02
CA ILE A 95 15.27 13.19 11.11
C ILE A 95 15.22 12.43 12.44
N THR A 96 14.49 12.99 13.40
CA THR A 96 14.09 12.34 14.66
C THR A 96 12.73 11.65 14.50
N LYS A 97 12.29 10.89 15.51
CA LYS A 97 10.94 10.31 15.52
C LYS A 97 9.85 11.38 15.38
N GLN A 98 9.97 12.47 16.15
CA GLN A 98 8.98 13.55 16.14
C GLN A 98 8.92 14.25 14.78
N ILE A 99 10.07 14.55 14.17
CA ILE A 99 10.12 15.17 12.84
C ILE A 99 9.53 14.24 11.78
N ALA A 100 9.79 12.92 11.87
CA ALA A 100 9.18 11.95 10.97
C ALA A 100 7.66 11.89 11.13
N ASP A 101 7.17 11.82 12.36
CA ASP A 101 5.74 11.81 12.70
C ASP A 101 5.03 13.05 12.15
N GLU A 102 5.49 14.25 12.49
CA GLU A 102 4.90 15.51 12.03
C GLU A 102 4.93 15.65 10.50
N ALA A 103 6.03 15.23 9.86
CA ALA A 103 6.17 15.30 8.41
C ALA A 103 5.23 14.31 7.70
N LEU A 104 5.04 13.12 8.24
CA LEU A 104 4.16 12.09 7.67
C LEU A 104 2.69 12.45 7.89
N ASP A 105 2.35 13.01 9.03
CA ASP A 105 1.01 13.56 9.30
C ASP A 105 0.67 14.70 8.34
N LEU A 106 1.62 15.59 8.04
CA LEU A 106 1.43 16.67 7.06
C LEU A 106 1.25 16.14 5.62
N LEU A 107 1.72 14.92 5.33
CA LEU A 107 1.49 14.24 4.06
C LEU A 107 0.19 13.43 4.06
N ASP A 108 -0.63 13.56 5.10
CA ASP A 108 -1.85 12.79 5.31
C ASP A 108 -1.56 11.27 5.33
N ILE A 109 -0.42 10.85 5.90
CA ILE A 109 -0.06 9.44 6.05
C ILE A 109 -0.22 9.05 7.51
N ASP A 110 -1.21 8.20 7.79
CA ASP A 110 -1.48 7.80 9.17
C ASP A 110 -0.45 6.78 9.71
N HIS A 111 -0.60 6.44 10.99
CA HIS A 111 0.24 5.47 11.70
C HIS A 111 0.25 4.05 11.10
N LEU A 112 -0.73 3.69 10.26
CA LEU A 112 -0.76 2.44 9.51
C LEU A 112 -0.21 2.61 8.09
N GLY A 113 0.25 3.80 7.74
CA GLY A 113 0.77 4.11 6.42
C GLY A 113 -0.29 4.34 5.35
N LEU A 114 -1.58 4.42 5.69
CA LEU A 114 -2.60 4.73 4.68
C LEU A 114 -2.48 6.19 4.27
N ASP A 115 -2.60 6.44 2.97
CA ASP A 115 -2.68 7.79 2.44
C ASP A 115 -4.14 8.24 2.24
N ASP A 116 -4.30 9.43 1.70
CA ASP A 116 -5.61 9.99 1.38
C ASP A 116 -6.42 9.11 0.41
N ILE A 117 -5.79 8.46 -0.57
CA ILE A 117 -6.49 7.62 -1.55
C ILE A 117 -6.98 6.32 -0.90
N ASP A 118 -6.17 5.67 -0.07
CA ASP A 118 -6.59 4.51 0.72
C ASP A 118 -7.83 4.83 1.57
N ARG A 119 -7.79 5.96 2.29
CA ARG A 119 -8.91 6.39 3.12
C ARG A 119 -10.12 6.79 2.29
N ARG A 120 -9.95 7.40 1.12
CA ARG A 120 -11.05 7.70 0.19
C ARG A 120 -11.70 6.44 -0.37
N VAL A 121 -10.93 5.40 -0.67
CA VAL A 121 -11.47 4.09 -1.08
C VAL A 121 -12.36 3.54 0.04
N LEU A 122 -11.84 3.47 1.27
CA LEU A 122 -12.59 2.95 2.42
C LEU A 122 -13.83 3.80 2.74
N ARG A 123 -13.70 5.14 2.82
CA ARG A 123 -14.82 6.05 3.04
C ARG A 123 -15.88 5.93 1.96
N THR A 124 -15.48 5.81 0.70
CA THR A 124 -16.42 5.62 -0.42
C THR A 124 -17.26 4.37 -0.21
N ILE A 125 -16.62 3.25 0.12
CA ILE A 125 -17.33 1.98 0.37
C ILE A 125 -18.28 2.11 1.56
N ILE A 126 -17.84 2.76 2.64
CA ILE A 126 -18.61 2.90 3.88
C ILE A 126 -19.77 3.89 3.74
N GLU A 127 -19.48 5.12 3.32
CA GLU A 127 -20.41 6.24 3.35
C GLU A 127 -21.34 6.26 2.13
N LYS A 128 -20.83 5.94 0.93
CA LYS A 128 -21.65 5.97 -0.30
C LYS A 128 -22.36 4.65 -0.57
N PHE A 129 -21.82 3.53 -0.10
CA PHE A 129 -22.32 2.19 -0.40
C PHE A 129 -22.66 1.38 0.86
N ASN A 130 -22.80 2.01 2.03
CA ASN A 130 -23.19 1.38 3.30
C ASN A 130 -22.33 0.15 3.66
N GLY A 131 -21.03 0.20 3.38
CA GLY A 131 -20.09 -0.89 3.62
C GLY A 131 -19.92 -1.86 2.46
N GLY A 132 -20.63 -1.69 1.35
CA GLY A 132 -20.57 -2.57 0.17
C GLY A 132 -21.66 -3.66 0.17
N PRO A 133 -21.64 -4.59 -0.79
CA PRO A 133 -20.61 -4.81 -1.82
C PRO A 133 -20.66 -3.79 -2.96
N VAL A 134 -19.49 -3.35 -3.44
CA VAL A 134 -19.39 -2.43 -4.58
C VAL A 134 -18.30 -2.86 -5.57
N GLY A 135 -18.56 -2.68 -6.87
CA GLY A 135 -17.59 -2.97 -7.93
C GLY A 135 -16.43 -1.98 -7.94
N VAL A 136 -15.23 -2.41 -8.34
CA VAL A 136 -14.05 -1.53 -8.38
C VAL A 136 -14.22 -0.35 -9.33
N ASP A 137 -14.91 -0.55 -10.45
CA ASP A 137 -15.17 0.52 -11.42
C ASP A 137 -16.03 1.64 -10.82
N VAL A 138 -16.96 1.28 -9.93
CA VAL A 138 -17.83 2.25 -9.24
C VAL A 138 -17.06 3.01 -8.16
N ILE A 139 -16.17 2.33 -7.43
CA ILE A 139 -15.26 2.98 -6.48
C ILE A 139 -14.35 3.95 -7.25
N ALA A 140 -13.71 3.47 -8.31
CA ALA A 140 -12.81 4.22 -9.18
C ALA A 140 -13.46 5.51 -9.71
N ALA A 141 -14.67 5.39 -10.27
CA ALA A 141 -15.44 6.55 -10.72
C ALA A 141 -15.76 7.53 -9.59
N SER A 142 -16.05 7.03 -8.37
CA SER A 142 -16.42 7.85 -7.22
C SER A 142 -15.27 8.66 -6.62
N ILE A 143 -14.02 8.24 -6.82
CA ILE A 143 -12.82 8.92 -6.31
C ILE A 143 -11.94 9.49 -7.44
N SER A 144 -12.39 9.40 -8.69
CA SER A 144 -11.66 9.85 -9.89
C SER A 144 -10.29 9.19 -10.07
N GLU A 145 -10.22 7.88 -9.79
CA GLU A 145 -9.02 7.06 -9.98
C GLU A 145 -9.24 5.97 -11.03
N GLU A 146 -8.17 5.31 -11.46
CA GLU A 146 -8.26 4.15 -12.35
C GLU A 146 -8.50 2.85 -11.55
N ALA A 147 -9.42 2.01 -12.03
CA ALA A 147 -9.76 0.74 -11.38
C ALA A 147 -8.55 -0.21 -11.25
N GLY A 148 -7.65 -0.19 -12.24
CA GLY A 148 -6.39 -0.93 -12.19
C GLY A 148 -5.48 -0.45 -11.06
N THR A 149 -5.36 0.87 -10.86
CA THR A 149 -4.58 1.43 -9.76
C THR A 149 -5.15 1.02 -8.40
N ILE A 150 -6.47 1.04 -8.22
CA ILE A 150 -7.11 0.56 -6.99
C ILE A 150 -6.73 -0.91 -6.74
N THR A 151 -6.93 -1.77 -7.74
CA THR A 151 -6.71 -3.22 -7.62
C THR A 151 -5.24 -3.59 -7.40
N ASP A 152 -4.32 -2.95 -8.12
CA ASP A 152 -2.91 -3.36 -8.15
C ASP A 152 -2.06 -2.62 -7.12
N VAL A 153 -2.48 -1.43 -6.66
CA VAL A 153 -1.67 -0.59 -5.75
C VAL A 153 -2.24 -0.54 -4.35
N TYR A 154 -3.56 -0.31 -4.20
CA TYR A 154 -4.15 0.00 -2.89
C TYR A 154 -4.81 -1.23 -2.23
N GLU A 155 -5.58 -2.01 -2.98
CA GLU A 155 -6.25 -3.22 -2.46
C GLU A 155 -5.32 -4.21 -1.76
N PRO A 156 -4.10 -4.52 -2.25
CA PRO A 156 -3.25 -5.53 -1.62
C PRO A 156 -2.93 -5.20 -0.15
N TYR A 157 -2.67 -3.93 0.14
CA TYR A 157 -2.35 -3.50 1.50
C TYR A 157 -3.59 -3.38 2.38
N LEU A 158 -4.72 -2.89 1.85
CA LEU A 158 -6.00 -2.84 2.57
C LEU A 158 -6.52 -4.24 2.93
N LEU A 159 -6.29 -5.23 2.06
CA LEU A 159 -6.57 -6.64 2.32
C LEU A 159 -5.65 -7.20 3.41
N GLN A 160 -4.35 -6.90 3.35
CA GLN A 160 -3.38 -7.35 4.35
C GLN A 160 -3.69 -6.80 5.75
N LEU A 161 -4.11 -5.54 5.86
CA LEU A 161 -4.57 -4.94 7.12
C LEU A 161 -5.94 -5.46 7.56
N GLY A 162 -6.67 -6.16 6.67
CA GLY A 162 -8.01 -6.67 6.94
C GLY A 162 -9.08 -5.56 6.98
N PHE A 163 -8.87 -4.44 6.28
CA PHE A 163 -9.82 -3.34 6.13
C PHE A 163 -10.80 -3.55 4.97
N LEU A 164 -10.41 -4.38 4.00
CA LEU A 164 -11.18 -4.70 2.82
C LEU A 164 -11.37 -6.22 2.69
N ASN A 165 -12.56 -6.64 2.25
CA ASN A 165 -12.84 -8.00 1.82
C ASN A 165 -13.31 -8.01 0.35
N ILE A 166 -12.87 -8.99 -0.43
CA ILE A 166 -13.33 -9.20 -1.81
C ILE A 166 -14.35 -10.34 -1.82
N LEU A 167 -15.59 -10.04 -2.24
CA LEU A 167 -16.65 -11.00 -2.51
C LEU A 167 -16.89 -11.11 -4.02
N PRO A 168 -17.53 -12.19 -4.53
CA PRO A 168 -17.86 -12.32 -5.96
C PRO A 168 -18.67 -11.14 -6.52
N ARG A 169 -19.48 -10.53 -5.66
CA ARG A 169 -20.36 -9.39 -5.96
C ARG A 169 -19.71 -8.01 -5.78
N GLY A 170 -18.48 -7.92 -5.26
CA GLY A 170 -17.80 -6.65 -5.03
C GLY A 170 -16.99 -6.59 -3.73
N ARG A 171 -16.48 -5.40 -3.43
CA ARG A 171 -15.65 -5.08 -2.27
C ARG A 171 -16.50 -4.67 -1.08
N VAL A 172 -16.14 -5.12 0.11
CA VAL A 172 -16.84 -4.84 1.37
C VAL A 172 -15.84 -4.30 2.38
N ALA A 173 -16.18 -3.20 3.06
CA ALA A 173 -15.39 -2.66 4.16
C ALA A 173 -15.64 -3.49 5.43
N THR A 174 -14.57 -3.86 6.12
CA THR A 174 -14.67 -4.62 7.37
C THR A 174 -14.92 -3.70 8.56
N ARG A 175 -15.35 -4.25 9.69
CA ARG A 175 -15.48 -3.51 10.97
C ARG A 175 -14.20 -2.73 11.34
N ARG A 176 -13.02 -3.29 11.05
CA ARG A 176 -11.73 -2.62 11.33
C ARG A 176 -11.56 -1.32 10.54
N ALA A 177 -12.08 -1.25 9.31
CA ALA A 177 -12.06 -0.03 8.51
C ALA A 177 -12.94 1.07 9.12
N TYR A 178 -14.12 0.71 9.64
CA TYR A 178 -15.01 1.64 10.35
C TYR A 178 -14.33 2.20 11.61
N GLU A 179 -13.78 1.32 12.44
CA GLU A 179 -13.08 1.69 13.68
C GLU A 179 -11.88 2.60 13.38
N HIS A 180 -11.07 2.26 12.37
CA HIS A 180 -9.92 3.07 11.97
C HIS A 180 -10.31 4.45 11.46
N LEU A 181 -11.41 4.57 10.72
CA LEU A 181 -11.90 5.86 10.19
C LEU A 181 -12.74 6.66 11.21
N GLY A 182 -12.99 6.11 12.41
CA GLY A 182 -13.84 6.73 13.42
C GLY A 182 -15.33 6.77 13.04
N ILE A 183 -15.77 5.88 12.15
CA ILE A 183 -17.16 5.81 11.68
C ILE A 183 -17.90 4.75 12.50
N PRO A 184 -19.09 5.05 13.06
CA PRO A 184 -19.89 4.06 13.79
C PRO A 184 -20.21 2.84 12.92
N TYR A 185 -19.85 1.66 13.41
CA TYR A 185 -20.23 0.40 12.76
C TYR A 185 -21.61 -0.05 13.26
N HIS A 186 -22.62 0.16 12.43
CA HIS A 186 -23.95 -0.41 12.62
C HIS A 186 -23.97 -1.78 11.92
N GLY A 187 -23.51 -2.82 12.62
CA GLY A 187 -23.44 -4.16 12.06
C GLY A 187 -24.78 -4.67 11.52
N ALA A 188 -24.71 -5.74 10.71
CA ALA A 188 -25.89 -6.46 10.22
C ALA A 188 -26.63 -7.17 11.37
N GLU A 189 -27.44 -6.44 12.15
CA GLU A 189 -28.43 -7.01 13.07
C GLU A 189 -29.82 -7.22 12.42
N GLU A 190 -30.00 -7.00 11.11
CA GLU A 190 -31.34 -7.11 10.47
C GLU A 190 -31.49 -8.14 9.33
N GLN A 191 -30.47 -8.91 8.95
CA GLN A 191 -30.60 -9.91 7.85
C GLN A 191 -30.65 -11.38 8.29
N GLY A 192 -30.72 -11.64 9.60
CA GLY A 192 -30.79 -12.98 10.18
C GLY A 192 -32.17 -13.42 10.71
N GLN A 193 -33.23 -12.62 10.53
CA GLN A 193 -34.54 -12.86 11.15
C GLN A 193 -35.70 -13.08 10.15
N LEU A 194 -35.39 -13.52 8.93
CA LEU A 194 -36.38 -14.02 7.98
C LEU A 194 -35.97 -15.43 7.52
N LEU A 195 -36.14 -16.40 8.42
CA LEU A 195 -36.46 -17.79 8.12
C LEU A 195 -37.74 -18.16 8.87
#